data_AF-A0AAW1QM56-F1
#
_entry.id   AF-A0AAW1QM56-F1
#
_cell.length_a   1.000
_cell.length_b   1.000
_cell.length_c   1.000
_cell.angle_alpha   90.00
_cell.angle_beta   90.00
_cell.angle_gamma   90.00
#
_symmetry.space_group_name_H-M   'P 1'
#
loop_
_entity.id
_entity.type
_entity.pdbx_description
1 polymer ?
#
loop_
_entity_poly.entity_id
_entity_poly.type
_entity_poly.pdbx_seq_one_letter_code
_entity_poly.pdbx_strand_id
1 'polypeptide(L)'
;MAVTDTASLGQSRRNPRNSYRAISRNSHIDESLFCSAKAGAKVPLPFNRPGKYGACELPSEDTSLRRLIAARRTAGPAPLGESTVLLRSDLERMKQGPAYLTPEQAAAKRKAAEAKREQEQEISAQRKQKMLQMEEERRKREPLSETQQIQQRRNDAVLRNAEAMLLEEKDEVKNMNQIIMYGKCVTIRDAQIDEKKYMMREEEEAERSSDLAMELDRQQAVAAYEERERLKDEERRYGACILAEQIEERKIQRLLQEEQVEQERLQMTKEIARIKQLDQKVAEDKVRRAAVMAGEVEKINSAQVERKRAVAEREILEDAMIAEYVRQRDLREQALAEQKVAAAKEKELETARLRAKQERAADRQAEIDELRARRYQEAHDRSIRAKELADRLRAAEINRDLAEARESQQAARLRAQAEMANIEAAEFARVLAENKKAEQLRLVQAEAAAEVRQRHMDELRTQIAANEEHRKHEHEEQVQQGIAARAKIAREMALIESIRQEKLKQMEADGIPAKYRAELARKNFGKERL
;
A
#
# COMPACT_ATOMS: atom_id res chain seq x y z
N MET A 1 16.09 -27.85 -46.19
CA MET A 1 16.89 -28.37 -45.07
C MET A 1 16.58 -27.51 -43.84
N ALA A 2 16.09 -28.15 -42.76
CA ALA A 2 15.75 -27.65 -41.41
C ALA A 2 14.76 -26.46 -41.34
N VAL A 3 13.49 -26.54 -40.90
CA VAL A 3 12.77 -27.27 -39.82
C VAL A 3 13.11 -26.78 -38.40
N THR A 4 12.16 -25.98 -37.86
CA THR A 4 11.71 -25.75 -36.45
C THR A 4 12.75 -25.27 -35.41
N ASP A 5 12.46 -24.51 -34.34
CA ASP A 5 11.36 -24.59 -33.36
C ASP A 5 11.30 -23.37 -32.40
N THR A 6 10.07 -23.01 -31.96
CA THR A 6 9.66 -22.55 -30.58
C THR A 6 10.19 -21.20 -30.01
N ALA A 7 9.50 -20.45 -29.14
CA ALA A 7 8.29 -20.64 -28.34
C ALA A 7 7.64 -19.29 -27.98
N SER A 8 6.30 -19.27 -27.90
CA SER A 8 5.52 -18.21 -27.26
C SER A 8 5.50 -18.38 -25.74
N LEU A 9 5.71 -17.29 -24.98
CA LEU A 9 5.32 -17.21 -23.57
C LEU A 9 4.61 -15.88 -23.32
N GLY A 10 3.28 -15.93 -23.39
CA GLY A 10 2.40 -14.93 -22.80
C GLY A 10 2.33 -15.15 -21.29
N GLN A 11 2.76 -14.17 -20.50
CA GLN A 11 2.54 -14.15 -19.07
C GLN A 11 1.39 -13.22 -18.70
N SER A 12 0.31 -13.85 -18.27
CA SER A 12 -0.85 -13.26 -17.59
C SER A 12 -0.41 -12.51 -16.32
N ARG A 13 -0.52 -11.18 -16.31
CA ARG A 13 -0.48 -10.37 -15.08
C ARG A 13 -1.82 -10.52 -14.35
N ARG A 14 -1.87 -11.38 -13.33
CA ARG A 14 -2.95 -11.39 -12.33
C ARG A 14 -2.61 -10.40 -11.20
N ASN A 15 -3.54 -9.48 -10.97
CA ASN A 15 -3.61 -8.60 -9.81
C ASN A 15 -3.74 -9.42 -8.51
N PRO A 16 -3.05 -9.10 -7.40
CA PRO A 16 -3.40 -9.64 -6.09
C PRO A 16 -4.33 -8.65 -5.37
N ARG A 17 -5.60 -9.02 -5.20
CA ARG A 17 -6.47 -8.44 -4.17
C ARG A 17 -7.01 -9.55 -3.29
N ASN A 18 -6.89 -9.32 -1.98
CA ASN A 18 -7.49 -10.03 -0.85
C ASN A 18 -7.16 -11.52 -0.68
N SER A 19 -6.12 -11.80 0.09
CA SER A 19 -6.04 -13.00 0.92
C SER A 19 -5.94 -12.60 2.38
N TYR A 20 -7.01 -12.83 3.15
CA TYR A 20 -6.93 -12.83 4.61
C TYR A 20 -5.95 -13.93 5.04
N ARG A 21 -4.94 -13.56 5.82
CA ARG A 21 -3.95 -14.46 6.40
C ARG A 21 -4.62 -15.23 7.54
N ALA A 22 -4.91 -16.51 7.33
CA ALA A 22 -5.39 -17.40 8.39
C ALA A 22 -4.22 -17.76 9.32
N ILE A 23 -4.19 -17.16 10.51
CA ILE A 23 -3.19 -17.44 11.54
C ILE A 23 -3.82 -18.44 12.52
N SER A 24 -3.48 -19.72 12.32
CA SER A 24 -3.86 -20.88 13.15
C SER A 24 -5.31 -21.40 13.01
N ARG A 25 -5.45 -22.73 12.99
CA ARG A 25 -6.75 -23.44 12.90
C ARG A 25 -7.29 -23.91 14.25
N ASN A 26 -6.47 -23.85 15.31
CA ASN A 26 -6.83 -24.27 16.67
C ASN A 26 -6.29 -23.26 17.68
N SER A 27 -7.04 -22.21 17.99
CA SER A 27 -6.83 -21.40 19.18
C SER A 27 -7.74 -21.94 20.29
N HIS A 28 -7.17 -22.65 21.26
CA HIS A 28 -7.88 -22.96 22.49
C HIS A 28 -7.91 -21.69 23.32
N ILE A 29 -9.06 -21.02 23.33
CA ILE A 29 -9.34 -19.86 24.17
C ILE A 29 -9.69 -20.43 25.55
N ASP A 30 -8.89 -20.09 26.56
CA ASP A 30 -9.19 -20.47 27.93
C ASP A 30 -10.34 -19.58 28.45
N GLU A 31 -11.56 -20.10 28.35
CA GLU A 31 -12.79 -19.41 28.76
C GLU A 31 -12.91 -19.23 30.29
N SER A 32 -11.94 -19.69 31.07
CA SER A 32 -11.87 -19.41 32.52
C SER A 32 -11.43 -17.98 32.85
N LEU A 33 -10.91 -17.23 31.87
CA LEU A 33 -10.46 -15.83 32.03
C LEU A 33 -11.56 -14.78 31.84
N PHE A 34 -12.76 -15.17 31.38
CA PHE A 34 -13.90 -14.27 31.18
C PHE A 34 -15.08 -14.62 32.10
N CYS A 35 -14.84 -14.65 33.40
CA CYS A 35 -15.92 -14.70 34.39
C CYS A 35 -16.58 -13.33 34.55
N SER A 36 -17.67 -13.07 33.83
CA SER A 36 -18.69 -12.09 34.25
C SER A 36 -19.84 -12.81 34.93
N ALA A 37 -19.99 -12.58 36.23
CA ALA A 37 -21.15 -13.03 37.00
C ALA A 37 -22.43 -12.33 36.50
N LYS A 38 -23.52 -13.10 36.32
CA LYS A 38 -24.89 -12.63 36.60
C LYS A 38 -25.85 -13.80 36.80
N ALA A 39 -26.70 -13.64 37.80
CA ALA A 39 -27.65 -14.62 38.31
C ALA A 39 -28.99 -14.57 37.57
N GLY A 40 -29.65 -15.75 37.51
CA GLY A 40 -31.09 -15.91 37.72
C GLY A 40 -32.03 -15.84 36.51
N ALA A 41 -32.55 -17.00 36.08
CA ALA A 41 -33.97 -17.23 35.80
C ALA A 41 -34.25 -18.73 35.56
N LYS A 42 -35.16 -19.31 36.35
CA LYS A 42 -35.87 -20.58 36.06
C LYS A 42 -37.13 -20.25 35.28
N VAL A 43 -37.53 -21.02 34.25
CA VAL A 43 -38.79 -21.82 34.12
C VAL A 43 -38.67 -22.77 32.86
N PRO A 44 -39.64 -23.64 32.48
CA PRO A 44 -39.49 -25.09 32.52
C PRO A 44 -39.51 -25.81 31.13
N LEU A 45 -39.34 -27.14 31.20
CA LEU A 45 -39.29 -28.20 30.15
C LEU A 45 -40.29 -28.08 28.97
N PRO A 46 -40.02 -28.78 27.83
CA PRO A 46 -40.65 -30.10 27.63
C PRO A 46 -39.82 -31.19 26.91
N PHE A 47 -39.82 -32.40 27.48
CA PHE A 47 -40.21 -33.73 26.93
C PHE A 47 -39.95 -34.14 25.45
N ASN A 48 -39.15 -35.23 25.23
CA ASN A 48 -39.47 -36.53 24.57
C ASN A 48 -38.18 -37.32 24.21
N ARG A 49 -37.85 -38.44 24.89
CA ARG A 49 -38.08 -39.89 24.54
C ARG A 49 -37.06 -40.50 23.52
N PRO A 50 -36.89 -41.85 23.41
CA PRO A 50 -37.13 -42.98 24.34
C PRO A 50 -36.04 -44.11 24.29
N GLY A 51 -36.13 -45.12 25.18
CA GLY A 51 -35.67 -46.48 24.82
C GLY A 51 -35.31 -47.51 25.91
N LYS A 52 -36.32 -48.30 26.35
CA LYS A 52 -36.36 -49.77 26.62
C LYS A 52 -35.41 -50.37 27.70
N TYR A 53 -35.81 -51.27 28.63
CA TYR A 53 -36.75 -52.42 28.66
C TYR A 53 -37.37 -52.53 30.09
N GLY A 54 -38.68 -52.73 30.34
CA GLY A 54 -39.48 -53.98 30.26
C GLY A 54 -39.52 -54.66 31.66
N ALA A 55 -40.50 -54.53 32.57
CA ALA A 55 -41.98 -54.71 32.60
C ALA A 55 -42.45 -56.18 32.73
N CYS A 56 -43.32 -56.43 33.72
CA CYS A 56 -44.56 -57.25 33.76
C CYS A 56 -44.92 -57.51 35.27
N GLU A 57 -45.98 -56.95 35.89
CA GLU A 57 -47.45 -57.24 35.77
C GLU A 57 -47.80 -58.69 36.19
N LEU A 58 -48.77 -59.04 37.05
CA LEU A 58 -50.07 -58.45 37.48
C LEU A 58 -50.60 -59.29 38.73
N PRO A 59 -51.88 -59.22 39.21
CA PRO A 59 -52.28 -59.28 40.64
C PRO A 59 -53.11 -60.52 41.08
N SER A 60 -53.40 -60.67 42.38
CA SER A 60 -54.74 -60.97 42.98
C SER A 60 -54.67 -61.71 44.35
N GLU A 61 -55.51 -61.26 45.27
CA GLU A 61 -56.41 -62.03 46.18
C GLU A 61 -55.87 -63.15 47.10
N ASP A 62 -56.11 -62.92 48.40
CA ASP A 62 -56.63 -63.82 49.45
C ASP A 62 -56.05 -65.22 49.75
N THR A 63 -55.86 -65.37 51.07
CA THR A 63 -56.26 -66.47 51.97
C THR A 63 -55.11 -67.17 52.70
N SER A 64 -55.26 -67.19 54.03
CA SER A 64 -54.80 -68.22 54.98
C SER A 64 -53.30 -68.50 55.07
N LEU A 65 -52.72 -68.20 56.24
CA LEU A 65 -52.13 -69.26 57.08
C LEU A 65 -51.92 -68.75 58.52
N ARG A 66 -52.58 -69.48 59.43
CA ARG A 66 -52.38 -69.51 60.87
C ARG A 66 -51.03 -70.17 61.21
N ARG A 67 -50.51 -69.78 62.38
CA ARG A 67 -49.60 -70.49 63.29
C ARG A 67 -48.13 -70.64 62.86
N LEU A 68 -47.26 -70.07 63.70
CA LEU A 68 -46.22 -70.77 64.48
C LEU A 68 -45.63 -69.75 65.48
N ILE A 69 -46.21 -69.65 66.67
CA ILE A 69 -45.55 -69.99 67.95
C ILE A 69 -44.07 -70.35 67.80
N ALA A 70 -43.20 -69.47 68.27
CA ALA A 70 -41.87 -69.83 68.78
C ALA A 70 -41.62 -69.06 70.07
N ALA A 71 -42.19 -69.57 71.16
CA ALA A 71 -41.82 -69.20 72.52
C ALA A 71 -40.42 -69.77 72.81
N ARG A 72 -39.43 -68.90 72.99
CA ARG A 72 -38.12 -69.30 73.53
C ARG A 72 -38.13 -69.06 75.04
N ARG A 73 -38.72 -70.02 75.77
CA ARG A 73 -38.51 -70.20 77.21
C ARG A 73 -37.24 -71.02 77.39
N THR A 74 -36.23 -70.45 78.05
CA THR A 74 -35.09 -71.20 78.57
C THR A 74 -35.52 -71.96 79.82
N ALA A 75 -35.40 -73.28 79.74
CA ALA A 75 -35.66 -74.22 80.81
C ALA A 75 -34.59 -74.12 81.91
N GLY A 76 -35.02 -74.01 83.16
CA GLY A 76 -34.25 -74.42 84.34
C GLY A 76 -34.58 -75.88 84.68
N PRO A 77 -33.66 -76.64 85.30
CA PRO A 77 -33.82 -78.08 85.49
C PRO A 77 -34.87 -78.41 86.57
N ALA A 78 -35.66 -79.46 86.29
CA ALA A 78 -36.66 -80.03 87.19
C ALA A 78 -35.99 -80.69 88.41
N PRO A 79 -36.53 -80.52 89.64
CA PRO A 79 -36.09 -81.33 90.76
C PRO A 79 -36.71 -82.73 90.66
N LEU A 80 -35.83 -83.71 90.66
CA LEU A 80 -36.09 -85.13 90.92
C LEU A 80 -36.45 -85.30 92.41
N GLY A 81 -37.39 -86.21 92.68
CA GLY A 81 -37.63 -86.77 94.01
C GLY A 81 -38.67 -86.01 94.82
N GLU A 82 -39.86 -86.60 94.94
CA GLU A 82 -40.78 -86.38 96.05
C GLU A 82 -40.09 -86.81 97.35
N SER A 83 -39.24 -85.93 97.86
CA SER A 83 -38.81 -85.89 99.25
C SER A 83 -39.51 -84.68 99.83
N THR A 84 -40.61 -84.91 100.55
CA THR A 84 -41.35 -83.88 101.28
C THR A 84 -40.46 -83.34 102.39
N VAL A 85 -39.52 -82.47 102.05
CA VAL A 85 -38.75 -81.71 103.03
C VAL A 85 -39.69 -80.64 103.55
N LEU A 86 -40.33 -80.90 104.69
CA LEU A 86 -41.05 -79.85 105.40
C LEU A 86 -40.02 -78.77 105.77
N LEU A 87 -40.16 -77.58 105.16
CA LEU A 87 -39.38 -76.41 105.57
C LEU A 87 -39.69 -76.12 107.04
N ARG A 88 -38.74 -75.54 107.80
CA ARG A 88 -38.98 -75.13 109.21
C ARG A 88 -40.26 -74.30 109.35
N SER A 89 -40.55 -73.44 108.37
CA SER A 89 -41.78 -72.65 108.29
C SER A 89 -43.05 -73.50 108.16
N ASP A 90 -42.98 -74.66 107.52
CA ASP A 90 -44.13 -75.56 107.32
C ASP A 90 -44.37 -76.41 108.58
N LEU A 91 -43.31 -76.86 109.26
CA LEU A 91 -43.40 -77.50 110.58
C LEU A 91 -43.93 -76.52 111.66
N GLU A 92 -43.49 -75.26 111.63
CA GLU A 92 -43.99 -74.20 112.51
C GLU A 92 -45.46 -73.88 112.21
N ARG A 93 -45.88 -73.89 110.93
CA ARG A 93 -47.28 -73.73 110.52
C ARG A 93 -48.16 -74.90 110.95
N MET A 94 -47.66 -76.14 110.98
CA MET A 94 -48.42 -77.32 111.46
C MET A 94 -48.48 -77.41 112.99
N LYS A 95 -47.49 -76.87 113.71
CA LYS A 95 -47.50 -76.77 115.19
C LYS A 95 -48.34 -75.60 115.71
N GLN A 96 -48.52 -74.56 114.92
CA GLN A 96 -49.46 -73.48 115.21
C GLN A 96 -50.89 -74.00 114.96
N GLY A 97 -51.64 -74.26 116.03
CA GLY A 97 -53.08 -74.59 115.94
C GLY A 97 -53.84 -73.52 115.12
N PRO A 98 -55.04 -73.82 114.59
CA PRO A 98 -55.79 -72.89 113.75
C PRO A 98 -56.01 -71.59 114.52
N ALA A 99 -55.29 -70.53 114.13
CA ALA A 99 -55.50 -69.21 114.67
C ALA A 99 -56.88 -68.75 114.21
N TYR A 100 -57.85 -68.74 115.12
CA TYR A 100 -59.15 -68.10 114.92
C TYR A 100 -58.89 -66.61 114.71
N LEU A 101 -58.68 -66.23 113.45
CA LEU A 101 -58.53 -64.84 113.05
C LEU A 101 -59.88 -64.16 113.25
N THR A 102 -59.93 -63.19 114.16
CA THR A 102 -61.09 -62.32 114.29
C THR A 102 -61.33 -61.60 112.95
N PRO A 103 -62.59 -61.27 112.59
CA PRO A 103 -62.90 -60.59 111.32
C PRO A 103 -62.07 -59.31 111.12
N GLU A 104 -61.72 -58.62 112.21
CA GLU A 104 -60.82 -57.45 112.20
C GLU A 104 -59.37 -57.80 111.83
N GLN A 105 -58.83 -58.92 112.32
CA GLN A 105 -57.47 -59.36 111.97
C GLN A 105 -57.36 -59.88 110.53
N ALA A 106 -58.44 -60.46 109.99
CA ALA A 106 -58.53 -60.84 108.58
C ALA A 106 -58.63 -59.62 107.65
N ALA A 107 -59.40 -58.59 108.04
CA ALA A 107 -59.47 -57.32 107.34
C ALA A 107 -58.13 -56.57 107.38
N ALA A 108 -57.43 -56.57 108.51
CA ALA A 108 -56.10 -55.97 108.65
C ALA A 108 -55.06 -56.64 107.73
N LYS A 109 -55.10 -57.98 107.61
CA LYS A 109 -54.22 -58.71 106.67
C LYS A 109 -54.57 -58.44 105.20
N ARG A 110 -55.85 -58.30 104.84
CA ARG A 110 -56.26 -57.91 103.47
C ARG A 110 -55.83 -56.48 103.13
N LYS A 111 -56.05 -55.52 104.04
CA LYS A 111 -55.56 -54.14 103.90
C LYS A 111 -54.03 -54.09 103.79
N ALA A 112 -53.31 -54.90 104.56
CA ALA A 112 -51.85 -54.99 104.45
C ALA A 112 -51.38 -55.62 103.12
N ALA A 113 -52.16 -56.55 102.54
CA ALA A 113 -51.86 -57.12 101.23
C ALA A 113 -52.21 -56.16 100.07
N GLU A 114 -53.32 -55.43 100.17
CA GLU A 114 -53.69 -54.37 99.24
C GLU A 114 -52.69 -53.22 99.28
N ALA A 115 -52.28 -52.76 100.47
CA ALA A 115 -51.25 -51.74 100.63
C ALA A 115 -49.90 -52.17 100.03
N LYS A 116 -49.50 -53.44 100.15
CA LYS A 116 -48.30 -53.96 99.48
C LYS A 116 -48.43 -53.97 97.96
N ARG A 117 -49.60 -54.34 97.44
CA ARG A 117 -49.88 -54.37 95.99
C ARG A 117 -49.97 -52.96 95.40
N GLU A 118 -50.51 -52.00 96.14
CA GLU A 118 -50.51 -50.57 95.79
C GLU A 118 -49.10 -50.01 95.80
N GLN A 119 -48.28 -50.32 96.80
CA GLN A 119 -46.85 -49.95 96.82
C GLN A 119 -46.09 -50.51 95.61
N GLU A 120 -46.33 -51.77 95.24
CA GLU A 120 -45.74 -52.36 94.03
C GLU A 120 -46.22 -51.69 92.73
N GLN A 121 -47.50 -51.30 92.67
CA GLN A 121 -48.07 -50.56 91.53
C GLN A 121 -47.53 -49.14 91.44
N GLU A 122 -47.36 -48.43 92.56
CA GLU A 122 -46.75 -47.10 92.62
C GLU A 122 -45.29 -47.15 92.18
N ILE A 123 -44.51 -48.13 92.62
CA ILE A 123 -43.13 -48.33 92.17
C ILE A 123 -43.10 -48.60 90.66
N SER A 124 -44.04 -49.37 90.12
CA SER A 124 -44.15 -49.59 88.67
C SER A 124 -44.60 -48.33 87.91
N ALA A 125 -45.48 -47.52 88.49
CA ALA A 125 -45.96 -46.28 87.88
C ALA A 125 -44.86 -45.21 87.85
N GLN A 126 -44.09 -45.07 88.94
CA GLN A 126 -42.92 -44.19 88.99
C GLN A 126 -41.84 -44.61 87.99
N ARG A 127 -41.62 -45.93 87.80
CA ARG A 127 -40.73 -46.42 86.73
C ARG A 127 -41.25 -46.06 85.34
N LYS A 128 -42.54 -46.20 85.07
CA LYS A 128 -43.16 -45.79 83.80
C LYS A 128 -43.05 -44.27 83.57
N GLN A 129 -43.29 -43.46 84.59
CA GLN A 129 -43.14 -42.01 84.51
C GLN A 129 -41.69 -41.59 84.26
N LYS A 130 -40.71 -42.20 84.94
CA LYS A 130 -39.29 -41.96 84.66
C LYS A 130 -38.88 -42.38 83.25
N MET A 131 -39.44 -43.49 82.74
CA MET A 131 -39.21 -43.91 81.35
C MET A 131 -39.80 -42.92 80.34
N LEU A 132 -41.01 -42.43 80.58
CA LEU A 132 -41.64 -41.40 79.74
C LEU A 132 -40.85 -40.09 79.76
N GLN A 133 -40.37 -39.65 80.93
CA GLN A 133 -39.53 -38.45 81.05
C GLN A 133 -38.19 -38.63 80.31
N MET A 134 -37.53 -39.79 80.45
CA MET A 134 -36.32 -40.10 79.71
C MET A 134 -36.56 -40.18 78.19
N GLU A 135 -37.74 -40.64 77.76
CA GLU A 135 -38.12 -40.70 76.35
C GLU A 135 -38.40 -39.31 75.77
N GLU A 136 -39.03 -38.42 76.53
CA GLU A 136 -39.19 -37.01 76.16
C GLU A 136 -37.85 -36.26 76.09
N GLU A 137 -36.93 -36.51 77.04
CA GLU A 137 -35.57 -35.95 77.00
C GLU A 137 -34.77 -36.47 75.81
N ARG A 138 -34.91 -37.77 75.48
CA ARG A 138 -34.29 -38.37 74.29
C ARG A 138 -34.82 -37.73 73.01
N ARG A 139 -36.14 -37.48 72.93
CA ARG A 139 -36.79 -36.85 71.78
C ARG A 139 -36.40 -35.37 71.61
N LYS A 140 -36.15 -34.65 72.71
CA LYS A 140 -35.61 -33.27 72.68
C LYS A 140 -34.12 -33.21 72.30
N ARG A 141 -33.35 -34.25 72.62
CA ARG A 141 -31.91 -34.38 72.30
C ARG A 141 -31.65 -35.10 70.98
N GLU A 142 -32.70 -35.46 70.24
CA GLU A 142 -32.56 -36.08 68.93
C GLU A 142 -31.91 -35.07 67.98
N PRO A 143 -30.75 -35.38 67.38
CA PRO A 143 -30.07 -34.47 66.48
C PRO A 143 -30.93 -34.22 65.25
N LEU A 144 -30.98 -32.97 64.79
CA LEU A 144 -31.74 -32.61 63.60
C LEU A 144 -31.32 -33.47 62.40
N SER A 145 -32.30 -33.91 61.62
CA SER A 145 -32.08 -34.65 60.38
C SER A 145 -31.22 -33.82 59.41
N GLU A 146 -30.41 -34.47 58.58
CA GLU A 146 -29.51 -33.82 57.61
C GLU A 146 -30.26 -32.83 56.69
N THR A 147 -31.49 -33.17 56.30
CA THR A 147 -32.38 -32.30 55.51
C THR A 147 -32.79 -31.04 56.28
N GLN A 148 -33.06 -31.17 57.59
CA GLN A 148 -33.40 -30.06 58.46
C GLN A 148 -32.18 -29.16 58.74
N GLN A 149 -30.99 -29.74 58.88
CA GLN A 149 -29.75 -28.96 59.02
C GLN A 149 -29.44 -28.15 57.75
N ILE A 150 -29.66 -28.73 56.56
CA ILE A 150 -29.51 -28.01 55.29
C ILE A 150 -30.54 -26.88 55.18
N GLN A 151 -31.78 -27.11 55.60
CA GLN A 151 -32.81 -26.07 55.65
C GLN A 151 -32.48 -24.95 56.64
N GLN A 152 -31.99 -25.28 57.84
CA GLN A 152 -31.53 -24.27 58.80
C GLN A 152 -30.38 -23.43 58.23
N ARG A 153 -29.34 -24.06 57.66
CA ARG A 153 -28.24 -23.32 57.02
C ARG A 153 -28.70 -22.41 55.89
N ARG A 154 -29.68 -22.86 55.10
CA ARG A 154 -30.29 -22.02 54.05
C ARG A 154 -31.05 -20.86 54.65
N ASN A 155 -31.86 -21.10 55.68
CA ASN A 155 -32.61 -20.06 56.36
C ASN A 155 -31.66 -19.03 57.01
N ASP A 156 -30.60 -19.49 57.67
CA ASP A 156 -29.58 -18.63 58.27
C ASP A 156 -28.83 -17.81 57.21
N ALA A 157 -28.51 -18.39 56.05
CA ALA A 157 -27.90 -17.65 54.95
C ALA A 157 -28.84 -16.58 54.37
N VAL A 158 -30.14 -16.89 54.28
CA VAL A 158 -31.16 -15.93 53.85
C VAL A 158 -31.31 -14.81 54.87
N LEU A 159 -31.35 -15.14 56.17
CA LEU A 159 -31.42 -14.15 57.25
C LEU A 159 -30.19 -13.24 57.27
N ARG A 160 -28.98 -13.81 57.14
CA ARG A 160 -27.73 -13.02 57.05
C ARG A 160 -27.70 -12.13 55.81
N ASN A 161 -28.16 -12.62 54.66
CA ASN A 161 -28.26 -11.79 53.45
C ASN A 161 -29.28 -10.67 53.61
N ALA A 162 -30.42 -10.93 54.27
CA ALA A 162 -31.42 -9.91 54.56
C ALA A 162 -30.87 -8.86 55.54
N GLU A 163 -30.17 -9.28 56.59
CA GLU A 163 -29.47 -8.39 57.52
C GLU A 163 -28.41 -7.54 56.79
N ALA A 164 -27.64 -8.13 55.88
CA ALA A 164 -26.66 -7.41 55.06
C ALA A 164 -27.33 -6.37 54.14
N MET A 165 -28.45 -6.72 53.49
CA MET A 165 -29.23 -5.78 52.67
C MET A 165 -29.76 -4.61 53.49
N LEU A 166 -30.27 -4.86 54.71
CA LEU A 166 -30.73 -3.80 55.60
C LEU A 166 -29.59 -2.90 56.07
N LEU A 167 -28.37 -3.44 56.23
CA LEU A 167 -27.18 -2.64 56.54
C LEU A 167 -26.76 -1.78 55.34
N GLU A 168 -26.78 -2.34 54.13
CA GLU A 168 -26.50 -1.62 52.86
C GLU A 168 -27.51 -0.51 52.57
N GLU A 169 -28.75 -0.65 53.04
CA GLU A 169 -29.78 0.39 52.90
C GLU A 169 -29.54 1.63 53.77
N LYS A 170 -28.69 1.54 54.80
CA LYS A 170 -28.35 2.68 55.67
C LYS A 170 -27.58 3.74 54.88
N ASP A 171 -27.93 5.01 55.08
CA ASP A 171 -27.37 6.12 54.28
C ASP A 171 -25.85 6.28 54.43
N GLU A 172 -25.30 6.03 55.62
CA GLU A 172 -23.85 6.07 55.85
C GLU A 172 -23.11 4.98 55.03
N VAL A 173 -23.70 3.79 54.91
CA VAL A 173 -23.15 2.69 54.12
C VAL A 173 -23.24 3.00 52.63
N LYS A 174 -24.34 3.61 52.18
CA LYS A 174 -24.45 4.14 50.80
C LYS A 174 -23.39 5.20 50.50
N ASN A 175 -23.12 6.12 51.43
CA ASN A 175 -22.05 7.10 51.27
C ASN A 175 -20.66 6.44 51.23
N MET A 176 -20.40 5.46 52.09
CA MET A 176 -19.16 4.67 52.02
C MET A 176 -19.03 3.93 50.68
N ASN A 177 -20.12 3.36 50.16
CA ASN A 177 -20.14 2.72 48.85
C ASN A 177 -19.88 3.71 47.71
N GLN A 178 -20.39 4.95 47.80
CA GLN A 178 -20.06 6.01 46.84
C GLN A 178 -18.56 6.33 46.84
N ILE A 179 -17.95 6.44 48.01
CA ILE A 179 -16.50 6.70 48.15
C ILE A 179 -15.68 5.52 47.59
N ILE A 180 -16.09 4.28 47.88
CA ILE A 180 -15.45 3.08 47.33
C ILE A 180 -15.57 3.05 45.80
N MET A 181 -16.75 3.37 45.27
CA MET A 181 -16.99 3.43 43.83
C MET A 181 -16.12 4.50 43.16
N TYR A 182 -16.03 5.68 43.78
CA TYR A 182 -15.14 6.73 43.32
C TYR A 182 -13.67 6.28 43.32
N GLY A 183 -13.20 5.62 44.38
CA GLY A 183 -11.84 5.05 44.44
C GLY A 183 -11.56 4.04 43.32
N LYS A 184 -12.52 3.16 43.01
CA LYS A 184 -12.43 2.24 41.87
C LYS A 184 -12.37 2.98 40.53
N CYS A 185 -13.17 4.01 40.34
CA CYS A 185 -13.14 4.81 39.11
C CYS A 185 -11.82 5.58 38.95
N VAL A 186 -11.29 6.17 40.03
CA VAL A 186 -10.02 6.91 40.01
C VAL A 186 -8.85 5.99 39.72
N THR A 187 -8.79 4.81 40.35
CA THR A 187 -7.71 3.84 40.07
C THR A 187 -7.69 3.37 38.62
N ILE A 188 -8.86 3.12 38.02
CA ILE A 188 -8.95 2.80 36.58
C ILE A 188 -8.54 4.00 35.73
N ARG A 189 -8.96 5.22 36.09
CA ARG A 189 -8.57 6.44 35.38
C ARG A 189 -7.05 6.64 35.40
N ASP A 190 -6.41 6.45 36.55
CA ASP A 190 -4.96 6.62 36.68
C ASP A 190 -4.22 5.60 35.80
N ALA A 191 -4.67 4.34 35.79
CA ALA A 191 -4.14 3.32 34.89
C ALA A 191 -4.33 3.71 33.40
N GLN A 192 -5.49 4.23 33.02
CA GLN A 192 -5.74 4.73 31.65
C GLN A 192 -4.87 5.93 31.28
N ILE A 193 -4.61 6.83 32.23
CA ILE A 193 -3.71 7.97 32.01
C ILE A 193 -2.29 7.48 31.75
N ASP A 194 -1.82 6.50 32.51
CA ASP A 194 -0.48 5.95 32.33
C ASP A 194 -0.36 5.13 31.03
N GLU A 195 -1.39 4.36 30.67
CA GLU A 195 -1.47 3.69 29.36
C GLU A 195 -1.45 4.71 28.21
N LYS A 196 -2.20 5.81 28.33
CA LYS A 196 -2.19 6.89 27.33
C LYS A 196 -0.81 7.53 27.20
N LYS A 197 -0.09 7.76 28.30
CA LYS A 197 1.30 8.27 28.26
C LYS A 197 2.23 7.29 27.56
N TYR A 198 2.06 6.00 27.81
CA TYR A 198 2.84 4.96 27.14
C TYR A 198 2.57 4.95 25.62
N MET A 199 1.30 4.98 25.21
CA MET A 199 0.94 5.06 23.78
C MET A 199 1.51 6.31 23.11
N MET A 200 1.44 7.49 23.75
CA MET A 200 2.04 8.70 23.18
C MET A 200 3.57 8.58 23.03
N ARG A 201 4.27 7.93 23.96
CA ARG A 201 5.71 7.70 23.83
C ARG A 201 6.04 6.75 22.67
N GLU A 202 5.28 5.67 22.51
CA GLU A 202 5.46 4.76 21.37
C GLU A 202 5.16 5.46 20.04
N GLU A 203 4.13 6.31 19.99
CA GLU A 203 3.82 7.13 18.81
C GLU A 203 4.96 8.09 18.48
N GLU A 204 5.49 8.82 19.47
CA GLU A 204 6.67 9.69 19.29
C GLU A 204 7.91 8.92 18.80
N GLU A 205 8.16 7.71 19.32
CA GLU A 205 9.28 6.88 18.89
C GLU A 205 9.08 6.34 17.47
N ALA A 206 7.86 5.99 17.10
CA ALA A 206 7.50 5.58 15.74
C ALA A 206 7.63 6.75 14.75
N GLU A 207 7.19 7.96 15.12
CA GLU A 207 7.39 9.18 14.34
C GLU A 207 8.88 9.46 14.14
N ARG A 208 9.69 9.44 15.21
CA ARG A 208 11.15 9.59 15.11
C ARG A 208 11.79 8.55 14.19
N SER A 209 11.33 7.30 14.27
CA SER A 209 11.83 6.21 13.42
C SER A 209 11.46 6.43 11.96
N SER A 210 10.25 6.92 11.70
CA SER A 210 9.77 7.28 10.35
C SER A 210 10.55 8.46 9.78
N ASP A 211 10.77 9.52 10.57
CA ASP A 211 11.54 10.69 10.15
C ASP A 211 12.98 10.31 9.81
N LEU A 212 13.62 9.47 10.64
CA LEU A 212 14.96 8.95 10.35
C LEU A 212 14.99 8.13 9.06
N ALA A 213 13.97 7.31 8.80
CA ALA A 213 13.86 6.55 7.56
C ALA A 213 13.73 7.48 6.34
N MET A 214 12.90 8.53 6.43
CA MET A 214 12.79 9.53 5.37
C MET A 214 14.09 10.31 5.14
N GLU A 215 14.82 10.65 6.21
CA GLU A 215 16.13 11.29 6.08
C GLU A 215 17.16 10.39 5.42
N LEU A 216 17.19 9.10 5.77
CA LEU A 216 18.06 8.10 5.13
C LEU A 216 17.72 7.95 3.65
N ASP A 217 16.45 7.84 3.28
CA ASP A 217 16.03 7.78 1.87
C ASP A 217 16.43 9.04 1.11
N ARG A 218 16.29 10.22 1.74
CA ARG A 218 16.74 11.49 1.16
C ARG A 218 18.25 11.49 0.93
N GLN A 219 19.04 11.04 1.92
CA GLN A 219 20.49 10.96 1.80
C GLN A 219 20.91 9.95 0.72
N GLN A 220 20.27 8.79 0.63
CA GLN A 220 20.52 7.80 -0.41
C GLN A 220 20.19 8.35 -1.81
N ALA A 221 19.09 9.08 -1.94
CA ALA A 221 18.73 9.73 -3.21
C ALA A 221 19.79 10.75 -3.63
N VAL A 222 20.26 11.60 -2.70
CA VAL A 222 21.35 12.56 -2.97
C VAL A 222 22.63 11.83 -3.39
N ALA A 223 23.05 10.81 -2.64
CA ALA A 223 24.22 10.01 -2.98
C ALA A 223 24.10 9.35 -4.37
N ALA A 224 22.91 8.84 -4.71
CA ALA A 224 22.66 8.27 -6.04
C ALA A 224 22.75 9.31 -7.17
N TYR A 225 22.33 10.56 -6.93
CA TYR A 225 22.52 11.66 -7.88
C TYR A 225 23.99 12.05 -8.00
N GLU A 226 24.72 12.14 -6.90
CA GLU A 226 26.16 12.44 -6.88
C GLU A 226 26.96 11.39 -7.66
N GLU A 227 26.67 10.10 -7.47
CA GLU A 227 27.32 9.01 -8.20
C GLU A 227 27.01 9.07 -9.71
N ARG A 228 25.78 9.45 -10.10
CA ARG A 228 25.44 9.67 -11.52
C ARG A 228 26.21 10.84 -12.13
N GLU A 229 26.35 11.95 -11.40
CA GLU A 229 27.14 13.08 -11.88
C GLU A 229 28.63 12.75 -11.96
N ARG A 230 29.16 11.98 -11.00
CA ARG A 230 30.54 11.46 -11.06
C ARG A 230 30.80 10.64 -12.31
N LEU A 231 29.90 9.70 -12.63
CA LEU A 231 30.02 8.89 -13.85
C LEU A 231 30.02 9.76 -15.12
N LYS A 232 29.11 10.76 -15.20
CA LYS A 232 29.10 11.70 -16.33
C LYS A 232 30.38 12.54 -16.41
N ASP A 233 30.93 12.96 -15.27
CA ASP A 233 32.19 13.70 -15.22
C ASP A 233 33.38 12.84 -15.66
N GLU A 234 33.40 11.56 -15.27
CA GLU A 234 34.40 10.58 -15.73
C GLU A 234 34.29 10.33 -17.24
N GLU A 235 33.08 10.16 -17.77
CA GLU A 235 32.84 10.05 -19.23
C GLU A 235 33.32 11.31 -19.97
N ARG A 236 33.03 12.51 -19.43
CA ARG A 236 33.51 13.78 -19.98
C ARG A 236 35.04 13.87 -19.96
N ARG A 237 35.70 13.44 -18.88
CA ARG A 237 37.16 13.40 -18.78
C ARG A 237 37.76 12.41 -19.77
N TYR A 238 37.17 11.23 -19.89
CA TYR A 238 37.61 10.22 -20.84
C TYR A 238 37.47 10.71 -22.29
N GLY A 239 36.34 11.33 -22.62
CA GLY A 239 36.15 11.98 -23.92
C GLY A 239 37.17 13.10 -24.18
N ALA A 240 37.48 13.91 -23.17
CA ALA A 240 38.50 14.95 -23.29
C ALA A 240 39.92 14.36 -23.50
N CYS A 241 40.27 13.26 -22.83
CA CYS A 241 41.53 12.55 -23.05
C CYS A 241 41.64 12.02 -24.49
N ILE A 242 40.61 11.37 -25.02
CA ILE A 242 40.61 10.89 -26.42
C ILE A 242 40.79 12.05 -27.39
N LEU A 243 40.09 13.18 -27.18
CA LEU A 243 40.24 14.34 -28.06
C LEU A 243 41.65 14.95 -27.97
N ALA A 244 42.25 14.97 -26.77
CA ALA A 244 43.62 15.42 -26.60
C ALA A 244 44.61 14.50 -27.37
N GLU A 245 44.45 13.18 -27.25
CA GLU A 245 45.25 12.21 -28.01
C GLU A 245 45.09 12.41 -29.53
N GLN A 246 43.86 12.57 -30.03
CA GLN A 246 43.60 12.84 -31.45
C GLN A 246 44.22 14.16 -31.94
N ILE A 247 44.24 15.19 -31.08
CA ILE A 247 44.88 16.48 -31.40
C ILE A 247 46.40 16.28 -31.50
N GLU A 248 47.01 15.56 -30.58
CA GLU A 248 48.44 15.25 -30.63
C GLU A 248 48.79 14.39 -31.85
N GLU A 249 48.02 13.36 -32.17
CA GLU A 249 48.19 12.56 -33.40
C GLU A 249 48.13 13.44 -34.65
N ARG A 250 47.15 14.34 -34.75
CA ARG A 250 47.05 15.28 -35.87
C ARG A 250 48.21 16.27 -35.94
N LYS A 251 48.73 16.71 -34.79
CA LYS A 251 49.94 17.57 -34.74
C LYS A 251 51.15 16.80 -35.26
N ILE A 252 51.34 15.56 -34.83
CA ILE A 252 52.43 14.69 -35.31
C ILE A 252 52.31 14.47 -36.82
N GLN A 253 51.11 14.17 -37.33
CA GLN A 253 50.87 14.02 -38.77
C GLN A 253 51.20 15.30 -39.54
N ARG A 254 50.84 16.47 -39.01
CA ARG A 254 51.17 17.76 -39.63
C ARG A 254 52.69 18.00 -39.66
N LEU A 255 53.38 17.73 -38.55
CA LEU A 255 54.84 17.82 -38.48
C LEU A 255 55.51 16.90 -39.49
N LEU A 256 55.05 15.64 -39.61
CA LEU A 256 55.58 14.70 -40.60
C LEU A 256 55.35 15.17 -42.04
N GLN A 257 54.19 15.76 -42.34
CA GLN A 257 53.92 16.36 -43.65
C GLN A 257 54.82 17.57 -43.92
N GLU A 258 55.04 18.43 -42.93
CA GLU A 258 55.96 19.55 -43.03
C GLU A 258 57.40 19.05 -43.29
N GLU A 259 57.86 18.01 -42.59
CA GLU A 259 59.15 17.36 -42.85
C GLU A 259 59.24 16.78 -44.27
N GLN A 260 58.18 16.15 -44.78
CA GLN A 260 58.14 15.63 -46.16
C GLN A 260 58.27 16.76 -47.18
N VAL A 261 57.51 17.85 -47.00
CA VAL A 261 57.58 19.02 -47.88
C VAL A 261 58.97 19.67 -47.81
N GLU A 262 59.61 19.71 -46.64
CA GLU A 262 60.98 20.19 -46.51
C GLU A 262 61.98 19.29 -47.24
N GLN A 263 61.82 17.97 -47.16
CA GLN A 263 62.66 17.02 -47.90
C GLN A 263 62.49 17.20 -49.42
N GLU A 264 61.26 17.32 -49.92
CA GLU A 264 60.96 17.62 -51.32
C GLU A 264 61.56 18.96 -51.76
N ARG A 265 61.44 20.00 -50.93
CA ARG A 265 62.05 21.31 -51.19
C ARG A 265 63.57 21.22 -51.26
N LEU A 266 64.21 20.43 -50.39
CA LEU A 266 65.66 20.19 -50.43
C LEU A 266 66.08 19.40 -51.67
N GLN A 267 65.27 18.44 -52.13
CA GLN A 267 65.53 17.71 -53.37
C GLN A 267 65.39 18.64 -54.59
N MET A 268 64.30 19.40 -54.67
CA MET A 268 64.07 20.39 -55.73
C MET A 268 65.18 21.43 -55.80
N THR A 269 65.63 21.96 -54.66
CA THR A 269 66.75 22.93 -54.65
C THR A 269 68.07 22.32 -55.13
N LYS A 270 68.36 21.05 -54.78
CA LYS A 270 69.53 20.32 -55.32
C LYS A 270 69.42 20.10 -56.83
N GLU A 271 68.24 19.75 -57.34
CA GLU A 271 68.01 19.59 -58.77
C GLU A 271 68.16 20.91 -59.53
N ILE A 272 67.58 22.01 -59.01
CA ILE A 272 67.76 23.35 -59.58
C ILE A 272 69.24 23.74 -59.60
N ALA A 273 70.00 23.46 -58.53
CA ALA A 273 71.44 23.72 -58.50
C ALA A 273 72.20 22.91 -59.55
N ARG A 274 71.83 21.63 -59.75
CA ARG A 274 72.42 20.78 -60.79
C ARG A 274 72.11 21.29 -62.19
N ILE A 275 70.87 21.71 -62.46
CA ILE A 275 70.47 22.30 -63.75
C ILE A 275 71.25 23.60 -63.99
N LYS A 276 71.35 24.49 -63.00
CA LYS A 276 72.13 25.73 -63.10
C LYS A 276 73.60 25.46 -63.44
N GLN A 277 74.22 24.44 -62.84
CA GLN A 277 75.59 24.04 -63.18
C GLN A 277 75.74 23.51 -64.61
N LEU A 278 74.74 22.76 -65.11
CA LEU A 278 74.73 22.29 -66.50
C LEU A 278 74.53 23.47 -67.47
N ASP A 279 73.62 24.39 -67.17
CA ASP A 279 73.40 25.61 -67.96
C ASP A 279 74.66 26.50 -68.01
N GLN A 280 75.37 26.63 -66.88
CA GLN A 280 76.67 27.32 -66.83
C GLN A 280 77.70 26.65 -67.75
N LYS A 281 77.83 25.32 -67.73
CA LYS A 281 78.73 24.59 -68.64
C LYS A 281 78.33 24.77 -70.10
N VAL A 282 77.04 24.73 -70.42
CA VAL A 282 76.55 24.98 -71.79
C VAL A 282 76.84 26.42 -72.23
N ALA A 283 76.71 27.39 -71.33
CA ALA A 283 77.07 28.79 -71.61
C ALA A 283 78.58 28.93 -71.85
N GLU A 284 79.43 28.33 -71.02
CA GLU A 284 80.88 28.31 -71.20
C GLU A 284 81.28 27.66 -72.53
N ASP A 285 80.67 26.52 -72.89
CA ASP A 285 80.91 25.85 -74.17
C ASP A 285 80.45 26.70 -75.36
N LYS A 286 79.36 27.45 -75.24
CA LYS A 286 78.93 28.42 -76.26
C LYS A 286 79.95 29.55 -76.43
N VAL A 287 80.48 30.11 -75.33
CA VAL A 287 81.53 31.14 -75.39
C VAL A 287 82.80 30.57 -76.03
N ARG A 288 83.21 29.35 -75.67
CA ARG A 288 84.35 28.67 -76.29
C ARG A 288 84.16 28.44 -77.78
N ARG A 289 82.98 27.95 -78.22
CA ARG A 289 82.66 27.77 -79.65
C ARG A 289 82.64 29.11 -80.40
N ALA A 290 82.09 30.16 -79.79
CA ALA A 290 82.11 31.51 -80.34
C ALA A 290 83.54 32.04 -80.49
N ALA A 291 84.41 31.79 -79.51
CA ALA A 291 85.82 32.20 -79.56
C ALA A 291 86.61 31.45 -80.66
N VAL A 292 86.38 30.14 -80.83
CA VAL A 292 86.99 29.37 -81.92
C VAL A 292 86.52 29.89 -83.28
N MET A 293 85.22 30.11 -83.45
CA MET A 293 84.65 30.67 -84.68
C MET A 293 85.17 32.09 -84.96
N ALA A 294 85.31 32.93 -83.93
CA ALA A 294 85.89 34.27 -84.07
C ALA A 294 87.37 34.20 -84.51
N GLY A 295 88.16 33.29 -83.94
CA GLY A 295 89.55 33.07 -84.36
C GLY A 295 89.68 32.53 -85.79
N GLU A 296 88.74 31.72 -86.26
CA GLU A 296 88.68 31.26 -87.66
C GLU A 296 88.33 32.40 -88.62
N VAL A 297 87.37 33.26 -88.26
CA VAL A 297 87.02 34.47 -89.02
C VAL A 297 88.20 35.44 -89.07
N GLU A 298 88.94 35.61 -87.98
CA GLU A 298 90.12 36.48 -87.94
C GLU A 298 91.24 35.97 -88.85
N LYS A 299 91.48 34.65 -88.91
CA LYS A 299 92.44 34.02 -89.84
C LYS A 299 92.01 34.17 -91.31
N ILE A 300 90.71 34.07 -91.61
CA ILE A 300 90.19 34.28 -92.97
C ILE A 300 90.33 35.75 -93.36
N ASN A 301 90.02 36.67 -92.45
CA ASN A 301 90.18 38.11 -92.67
C ASN A 301 91.65 38.51 -92.87
N SER A 302 92.59 38.00 -92.06
CA SER A 302 94.01 38.28 -92.22
C SER A 302 94.54 37.76 -93.56
N ALA A 303 94.18 36.53 -93.94
CA ALA A 303 94.53 35.97 -95.25
C ALA A 303 93.92 36.77 -96.43
N GLN A 304 92.72 37.32 -96.25
CA GLN A 304 92.08 38.17 -97.26
C GLN A 304 92.74 39.55 -97.36
N VAL A 305 93.21 40.13 -96.25
CA VAL A 305 93.99 41.37 -96.24
C VAL A 305 95.34 41.18 -96.93
N GLU A 306 96.04 40.07 -96.68
CA GLU A 306 97.31 39.76 -97.36
C GLU A 306 97.13 39.57 -98.87
N ARG A 307 96.06 38.87 -99.30
CA ARG A 307 95.72 38.76 -100.73
C ARG A 307 95.45 40.13 -101.36
N LYS A 308 94.75 41.03 -100.66
CA LYS A 308 94.50 42.39 -101.15
C LYS A 308 95.78 43.23 -101.25
N ARG A 309 96.71 43.09 -100.30
CA ARG A 309 98.02 43.77 -100.35
C ARG A 309 98.87 43.30 -101.53
N ALA A 310 98.89 41.99 -101.80
CA ALA A 310 99.61 41.43 -102.93
C ALA A 310 99.03 41.84 -104.31
N VAL A 311 97.73 42.13 -104.38
CA VAL A 311 97.10 42.71 -105.57
C VAL A 311 97.45 44.20 -105.70
N ALA A 312 97.38 44.96 -104.61
CA ALA A 312 97.75 46.39 -104.60
C ALA A 312 99.22 46.65 -104.98
N GLU A 313 100.16 45.79 -104.56
CA GLU A 313 101.57 45.90 -104.95
C GLU A 313 101.80 45.63 -106.45
N ARG A 314 100.93 44.86 -107.11
CA ARG A 314 100.95 44.67 -108.57
C ARG A 314 100.34 45.86 -109.31
N GLU A 315 99.26 46.43 -108.76
CA GLU A 315 98.62 47.64 -109.30
C GLU A 315 99.54 48.87 -109.25
N ILE A 316 100.37 49.03 -108.21
CA ILE A 316 101.34 50.14 -108.10
C ILE A 316 102.41 50.11 -109.21
N LEU A 317 102.80 48.92 -109.66
CA LEU A 317 103.78 48.75 -110.75
C LEU A 317 103.16 48.98 -112.14
N GLU A 318 101.87 48.68 -112.30
CA GLU A 318 101.11 48.91 -113.53
C GLU A 318 100.67 50.39 -113.65
N ASP A 319 100.33 51.04 -112.55
CA ASP A 319 99.89 52.44 -112.49
C ASP A 319 101.04 53.45 -112.74
N ALA A 320 102.29 53.11 -112.42
CA ALA A 320 103.46 53.93 -112.74
C ALA A 320 103.73 54.02 -114.27
N MET A 321 103.29 53.03 -115.05
CA MET A 321 103.43 52.99 -116.51
C MET A 321 102.21 53.63 -117.22
N ILE A 322 101.07 53.74 -116.52
CA ILE A 322 99.81 54.31 -117.03
C ILE A 322 99.70 55.83 -116.74
N ALA A 323 100.34 56.33 -115.69
CA ALA A 323 100.30 57.76 -115.30
C ALA A 323 100.91 58.73 -116.34
N GLU A 324 101.90 58.31 -117.13
CA GLU A 324 102.47 59.15 -118.21
C GLU A 324 101.59 59.19 -119.47
N TYR A 325 100.71 58.20 -119.67
CA TYR A 325 99.81 58.11 -120.83
C TYR A 325 98.44 58.78 -120.55
N VAL A 326 97.98 58.79 -119.30
CA VAL A 326 96.66 59.32 -118.89
C VAL A 326 96.62 60.86 -118.80
N ARG A 327 97.76 61.52 -118.56
CA ARG A 327 97.86 62.99 -118.55
C ARG A 327 97.45 63.65 -119.88
N GLN A 328 97.46 62.89 -120.98
CA GLN A 328 97.04 63.33 -122.33
C GLN A 328 95.61 62.91 -122.69
N ARG A 329 94.96 62.04 -121.91
CA ARG A 329 93.60 61.51 -122.15
C ARG A 329 92.52 62.21 -121.31
N ASP A 330 92.87 62.70 -120.13
CA ASP A 330 91.94 63.31 -119.17
C ASP A 330 91.27 64.63 -119.65
N LEU A 331 91.78 65.26 -120.70
CA LEU A 331 91.13 66.40 -121.37
C LEU A 331 89.97 65.98 -122.30
N ARG A 332 89.75 64.68 -122.54
CA ARG A 332 88.68 64.15 -123.41
C ARG A 332 87.60 63.33 -122.69
N GLU A 333 87.81 62.89 -121.45
CA GLU A 333 86.86 62.00 -120.73
C GLU A 333 85.90 62.72 -119.74
N GLN A 334 86.02 64.04 -119.54
CA GLN A 334 85.03 64.82 -118.78
C GLN A 334 83.64 64.85 -119.45
N ALA A 335 83.52 64.40 -120.71
CA ALA A 335 82.26 64.28 -121.44
C ALA A 335 81.51 62.92 -121.25
N LEU A 336 82.10 61.92 -120.57
CA LEU A 336 81.50 60.58 -120.38
C LEU A 336 81.05 60.30 -118.92
N ALA A 337 81.20 61.27 -118.02
CA ALA A 337 80.84 61.14 -116.60
C ALA A 337 79.31 61.03 -116.35
N GLU A 338 78.48 61.31 -117.35
CA GLU A 338 77.01 61.22 -117.26
C GLU A 338 76.46 59.78 -117.38
N GLN A 339 77.27 58.79 -117.75
CA GLN A 339 76.80 57.40 -117.94
C GLN A 339 76.87 56.51 -116.69
N LYS A 340 77.46 56.97 -115.57
CA LYS A 340 77.62 56.16 -114.34
C LYS A 340 76.46 56.26 -113.34
N VAL A 341 75.43 57.05 -113.63
CA VAL A 341 74.21 57.16 -112.81
C VAL A 341 73.23 55.99 -113.05
N ALA A 342 73.39 55.21 -114.12
CA ALA A 342 72.50 54.08 -114.45
C ALA A 342 72.74 52.80 -113.62
N ALA A 343 73.97 52.54 -113.13
CA ALA A 343 74.30 51.30 -112.42
C ALA A 343 73.82 51.24 -110.95
N ALA A 344 73.31 52.36 -110.41
CA ALA A 344 72.81 52.42 -109.03
C ALA A 344 71.34 51.96 -108.90
N LYS A 345 70.54 52.04 -109.99
CA LYS A 345 69.10 51.72 -109.97
C LYS A 345 68.78 50.22 -110.08
N GLU A 346 69.73 49.38 -110.53
CA GLU A 346 69.52 47.92 -110.61
C GLU A 346 69.59 47.21 -109.25
N LYS A 347 70.35 47.74 -108.28
CA LYS A 347 70.53 47.08 -106.97
C LYS A 347 69.42 47.38 -105.95
N GLU A 348 68.58 48.39 -106.19
CA GLU A 348 67.40 48.66 -105.34
C GLU A 348 66.23 47.70 -105.65
N LEU A 349 66.08 47.25 -106.90
CA LEU A 349 64.97 46.39 -107.31
C LEU A 349 65.09 44.94 -106.82
N GLU A 350 66.30 44.40 -106.63
CA GLU A 350 66.47 43.05 -106.08
C GLU A 350 66.14 42.95 -104.58
N THR A 351 66.36 44.03 -103.81
CA THR A 351 66.06 44.03 -102.36
C THR A 351 64.57 44.24 -102.05
N ALA A 352 63.80 44.79 -102.99
CA ALA A 352 62.34 44.91 -102.88
C ALA A 352 61.62 43.57 -103.17
N ARG A 353 62.13 42.76 -104.10
CA ARG A 353 61.49 41.50 -104.53
C ARG A 353 61.59 40.37 -103.50
N LEU A 354 62.62 40.37 -102.66
CA LEU A 354 62.80 39.40 -101.57
C LEU A 354 61.91 39.70 -100.35
N ARG A 355 61.64 40.98 -100.04
CA ARG A 355 60.72 41.38 -98.96
C ARG A 355 59.25 41.09 -99.31
N ALA A 356 58.83 41.37 -100.56
CA ALA A 356 57.46 41.11 -101.01
C ALA A 356 57.09 39.62 -101.07
N LYS A 357 58.06 38.70 -101.22
CA LYS A 357 57.81 37.25 -101.14
C LYS A 357 57.72 36.72 -99.70
N GLN A 358 58.39 37.38 -98.75
CA GLN A 358 58.33 37.02 -97.33
C GLN A 358 57.04 37.54 -96.68
N GLU A 359 56.61 38.75 -97.04
CA GLU A 359 55.35 39.36 -96.58
C GLU A 359 54.13 38.50 -96.98
N ARG A 360 54.05 38.05 -98.25
CA ARG A 360 52.99 37.14 -98.71
C ARG A 360 52.97 35.76 -98.04
N ALA A 361 54.10 35.30 -97.50
CA ALA A 361 54.16 34.03 -96.76
C ALA A 361 53.67 34.21 -95.32
N ALA A 362 53.95 35.37 -94.71
CA ALA A 362 53.43 35.76 -93.40
C ALA A 362 51.90 36.01 -93.45
N ASP A 363 51.39 36.66 -94.50
CA ASP A 363 49.95 36.91 -94.67
C ASP A 363 49.16 35.59 -94.77
N ARG A 364 49.68 34.60 -95.50
CA ARG A 364 49.05 33.26 -95.60
C ARG A 364 49.05 32.49 -94.28
N GLN A 365 50.05 32.70 -93.42
CA GLN A 365 50.08 32.10 -92.08
C GLN A 365 49.11 32.80 -91.13
N ALA A 366 48.99 34.14 -91.23
CA ALA A 366 48.01 34.92 -90.49
C ALA A 366 46.55 34.52 -90.84
N GLU A 367 46.25 34.25 -92.11
CA GLU A 367 44.93 33.74 -92.53
C GLU A 367 44.61 32.34 -91.97
N ILE A 368 45.62 31.45 -91.87
CA ILE A 368 45.46 30.12 -91.28
C ILE A 368 45.25 30.21 -89.76
N ASP A 369 45.97 31.10 -89.09
CA ASP A 369 45.83 31.33 -87.65
C ASP A 369 44.50 32.01 -87.31
N GLU A 370 43.96 32.87 -88.18
CA GLU A 370 42.61 33.43 -88.03
C GLU A 370 41.53 32.33 -88.14
N LEU A 371 41.66 31.40 -89.08
CA LEU A 371 40.74 30.26 -89.19
C LEU A 371 40.87 29.30 -87.98
N ARG A 372 42.07 29.13 -87.43
CA ARG A 372 42.29 28.35 -86.20
C ARG A 372 41.68 29.04 -84.98
N ALA A 373 41.79 30.36 -84.87
CA ALA A 373 41.19 31.15 -83.81
C ALA A 373 39.66 31.09 -83.85
N ARG A 374 39.04 31.21 -85.04
CA ARG A 374 37.58 31.08 -85.19
C ARG A 374 37.06 29.69 -84.81
N ARG A 375 37.77 28.62 -85.20
CA ARG A 375 37.42 27.24 -84.80
C ARG A 375 37.57 27.02 -83.30
N TYR A 376 38.58 27.61 -82.67
CA TYR A 376 38.77 27.53 -81.23
C TYR A 376 37.68 28.29 -80.45
N GLN A 377 37.31 29.49 -80.93
CA GLN A 377 36.19 30.27 -80.38
C GLN A 377 34.87 29.51 -80.50
N GLU A 378 34.55 28.93 -81.67
CA GLU A 378 33.34 28.13 -81.84
C GLU A 378 33.32 26.84 -81.01
N ALA A 379 34.46 26.18 -80.82
CA ALA A 379 34.57 24.99 -79.96
C ALA A 379 34.42 25.36 -78.49
N HIS A 380 34.97 26.50 -78.08
CA HIS A 380 34.84 27.05 -76.73
C HIS A 380 33.38 27.45 -76.45
N ASP A 381 32.72 28.15 -77.38
CA ASP A 381 31.31 28.52 -77.27
C ASP A 381 30.39 27.29 -77.20
N ARG A 382 30.67 26.24 -77.99
CA ARG A 382 29.94 24.96 -77.91
C ARG A 382 30.15 24.29 -76.54
N SER A 383 31.38 24.30 -76.03
CA SER A 383 31.66 23.76 -74.69
C SER A 383 31.00 24.57 -73.58
N ILE A 384 30.94 25.90 -73.69
CA ILE A 384 30.27 26.76 -72.72
C ILE A 384 28.77 26.49 -72.71
N ARG A 385 28.12 26.49 -73.87
CA ARG A 385 26.67 26.19 -73.97
C ARG A 385 26.34 24.80 -73.44
N ALA A 386 27.19 23.81 -73.69
CA ALA A 386 27.02 22.46 -73.15
C ALA A 386 27.16 22.41 -71.62
N LYS A 387 28.13 23.15 -71.05
CA LYS A 387 28.30 23.27 -69.59
C LYS A 387 27.13 24.02 -68.95
N GLU A 388 26.71 25.15 -69.51
CA GLU A 388 25.57 25.93 -69.02
C GLU A 388 24.27 25.11 -69.04
N LEU A 389 24.04 24.31 -70.08
CA LEU A 389 22.88 23.43 -70.16
C LEU A 389 22.95 22.31 -69.11
N ALA A 390 24.13 21.71 -68.91
CA ALA A 390 24.33 20.69 -67.87
C ALA A 390 24.15 21.25 -66.45
N ASP A 391 24.64 22.46 -66.18
CA ASP A 391 24.50 23.12 -64.89
C ASP A 391 23.04 23.54 -64.62
N ARG A 392 22.31 24.00 -65.65
CA ARG A 392 20.87 24.28 -65.55
C ARG A 392 20.05 23.01 -65.28
N LEU A 393 20.38 21.89 -65.93
CA LEU A 393 19.71 20.61 -65.69
C LEU A 393 19.98 20.10 -64.26
N ARG A 394 21.24 20.15 -63.79
CA ARG A 394 21.57 19.79 -62.41
C ARG A 394 20.87 20.67 -61.39
N ALA A 395 20.82 21.99 -61.63
CA ALA A 395 20.09 22.90 -60.75
C ALA A 395 18.58 22.60 -60.74
N ALA A 396 18.00 22.23 -61.88
CA ALA A 396 16.60 21.82 -61.97
C ALA A 396 16.32 20.51 -61.23
N GLU A 397 17.21 19.51 -61.35
CA GLU A 397 17.14 18.24 -60.61
C GLU A 397 17.25 18.48 -59.10
N ILE A 398 18.24 19.23 -58.65
CA ILE A 398 18.40 19.57 -57.22
C ILE A 398 17.16 20.29 -56.68
N ASN A 399 16.60 21.23 -57.44
CA ASN A 399 15.39 21.94 -57.02
C ASN A 399 14.17 21.02 -56.96
N ARG A 400 14.08 20.04 -57.87
CA ARG A 400 13.03 19.02 -57.85
C ARG A 400 13.16 18.12 -56.62
N ASP A 401 14.36 17.61 -56.35
CA ASP A 401 14.63 16.76 -55.19
C ASP A 401 14.35 17.52 -53.89
N LEU A 402 14.72 18.80 -53.81
CA LEU A 402 14.40 19.67 -52.67
C LEU A 402 12.89 19.90 -52.52
N ALA A 403 12.14 20.01 -53.62
CA ALA A 403 10.68 20.14 -53.56
C ALA A 403 10.02 18.85 -53.06
N GLU A 404 10.42 17.69 -53.60
CA GLU A 404 9.93 16.37 -53.17
C GLU A 404 10.31 16.08 -51.70
N ALA A 405 11.51 16.49 -51.25
CA ALA A 405 11.92 16.41 -49.85
C ALA A 405 11.09 17.33 -48.93
N ARG A 406 10.75 18.54 -49.37
CA ARG A 406 9.87 19.45 -48.61
C ARG A 406 8.45 18.91 -48.51
N GLU A 407 7.91 18.38 -49.60
CA GLU A 407 6.56 17.79 -49.62
C GLU A 407 6.49 16.55 -48.73
N SER A 408 7.48 15.65 -48.80
CA SER A 408 7.54 14.48 -47.92
C SER A 408 7.71 14.87 -46.44
N GLN A 409 8.51 15.89 -46.13
CA GLN A 409 8.63 16.43 -44.77
C GLN A 409 7.32 17.03 -44.26
N GLN A 410 6.62 17.81 -45.10
CA GLN A 410 5.31 18.37 -44.78
C GLN A 410 4.27 17.25 -44.54
N ALA A 411 4.23 16.24 -45.41
CA ALA A 411 3.34 15.10 -45.27
C ALA A 411 3.64 14.28 -44.00
N ALA A 412 4.91 14.05 -43.67
CA ALA A 412 5.32 13.37 -42.44
C ALA A 412 4.92 14.18 -41.20
N ARG A 413 5.11 15.50 -41.22
CA ARG A 413 4.67 16.40 -40.13
C ARG A 413 3.14 16.36 -39.95
N LEU A 414 2.39 16.40 -41.04
CA LEU A 414 0.92 16.32 -40.99
C LEU A 414 0.44 14.95 -40.46
N ARG A 415 1.08 13.85 -40.85
CA ARG A 415 0.78 12.51 -40.32
C ARG A 415 1.06 12.42 -38.82
N ALA A 416 2.24 12.88 -38.38
CA ALA A 416 2.58 12.90 -36.97
C ALA A 416 1.59 13.76 -36.15
N GLN A 417 1.18 14.92 -36.69
CA GLN A 417 0.17 15.76 -36.04
C GLN A 417 -1.20 15.08 -35.97
N ALA A 418 -1.61 14.36 -37.01
CA ALA A 418 -2.86 13.59 -37.01
C ALA A 418 -2.81 12.41 -36.03
N GLU A 419 -1.68 11.71 -35.93
CA GLU A 419 -1.47 10.64 -34.95
C GLU A 419 -1.54 11.17 -33.52
N MET A 420 -0.87 12.29 -33.24
CA MET A 420 -0.94 12.95 -31.93
C MET A 420 -2.37 13.38 -31.60
N ALA A 421 -3.08 13.99 -32.55
CA ALA A 421 -4.47 14.38 -32.35
C ALA A 421 -5.40 13.17 -32.07
N ASN A 422 -5.15 12.02 -32.71
CA ASN A 422 -5.89 10.79 -32.45
C ASN A 422 -5.60 10.22 -31.06
N ILE A 423 -4.33 10.27 -30.62
CA ILE A 423 -3.92 9.86 -29.27
C ILE A 423 -4.59 10.77 -28.23
N GLU A 424 -4.51 12.08 -28.39
CA GLU A 424 -5.15 13.07 -27.51
C GLU A 424 -6.68 12.88 -27.45
N ALA A 425 -7.32 12.64 -28.60
CA ALA A 425 -8.75 12.36 -28.65
C ALA A 425 -9.14 11.05 -27.92
N ALA A 426 -8.33 10.00 -28.06
CA ALA A 426 -8.53 8.73 -27.37
C ALA A 426 -8.35 8.86 -25.86
N GLU A 427 -7.32 9.58 -25.41
CA GLU A 427 -7.08 9.89 -24.01
C GLU A 427 -8.21 10.74 -23.43
N PHE A 428 -8.64 11.78 -24.14
CA PHE A 428 -9.77 12.61 -23.74
C PHE A 428 -11.06 11.80 -23.61
N ALA A 429 -11.35 10.91 -24.57
CA ALA A 429 -12.51 10.02 -24.51
C ALA A 429 -12.44 9.07 -23.31
N ARG A 430 -11.24 8.55 -22.97
CA ARG A 430 -11.02 7.72 -21.78
C ARG A 430 -11.29 8.49 -20.49
N VAL A 431 -10.75 9.71 -20.37
CA VAL A 431 -10.96 10.59 -19.20
C VAL A 431 -12.45 10.92 -19.05
N LEU A 432 -13.15 11.24 -20.14
CA LEU A 432 -14.60 11.45 -20.11
C LEU A 432 -15.35 10.20 -19.64
N ALA A 433 -14.97 9.01 -20.08
CA ALA A 433 -15.59 7.76 -19.65
C ALA A 433 -15.35 7.48 -18.16
N GLU A 434 -14.13 7.74 -17.65
CA GLU A 434 -13.80 7.62 -16.23
C GLU A 434 -14.58 8.65 -15.39
N ASN A 435 -14.67 9.90 -15.84
CA ASN A 435 -15.47 10.94 -15.17
C ASN A 435 -16.96 10.59 -15.13
N LYS A 436 -17.53 10.10 -16.24
CA LYS A 436 -18.93 9.62 -16.27
C LYS A 436 -19.16 8.45 -15.31
N LYS A 437 -18.22 7.50 -15.22
CA LYS A 437 -18.30 6.40 -14.25
C LYS A 437 -18.21 6.90 -12.81
N ALA A 438 -17.32 7.86 -12.53
CA ALA A 438 -17.19 8.46 -11.22
C ALA A 438 -18.47 9.23 -10.81
N GLU A 439 -19.07 9.96 -11.75
CA GLU A 439 -20.36 10.63 -11.55
C GLU A 439 -21.48 9.64 -11.25
N GLN A 440 -21.61 8.56 -12.03
CA GLN A 440 -22.58 7.50 -11.78
C GLN A 440 -22.39 6.85 -10.41
N LEU A 441 -21.15 6.57 -10.01
CA LEU A 441 -20.86 6.03 -8.68
C LEU A 441 -21.24 7.03 -7.57
N ARG A 442 -21.02 8.33 -7.77
CA ARG A 442 -21.44 9.37 -6.82
C ARG A 442 -22.96 9.44 -6.71
N LEU A 443 -23.69 9.34 -7.82
CA LEU A 443 -25.15 9.30 -7.82
C LEU A 443 -25.68 8.07 -7.06
N VAL A 444 -25.16 6.88 -7.33
CA VAL A 444 -25.54 5.65 -6.62
C VAL A 444 -25.23 5.76 -5.12
N GLN A 445 -24.08 6.32 -4.74
CA GLN A 445 -23.76 6.57 -3.33
C GLN A 445 -24.71 7.58 -2.68
N ALA A 446 -25.08 8.64 -3.40
CA ALA A 446 -26.03 9.64 -2.91
C ALA A 446 -27.44 9.06 -2.73
N GLU A 447 -27.89 8.21 -3.66
CA GLU A 447 -29.15 7.46 -3.58
C GLU A 447 -29.13 6.50 -2.39
N ALA A 448 -28.09 5.68 -2.24
CA ALA A 448 -27.94 4.78 -1.10
C ALA A 448 -27.93 5.55 0.24
N ALA A 449 -27.24 6.69 0.31
CA ALA A 449 -27.26 7.55 1.50
C ALA A 449 -28.65 8.16 1.75
N ALA A 450 -29.40 8.50 0.70
CA ALA A 450 -30.77 8.96 0.82
C ALA A 450 -31.70 7.86 1.34
N GLU A 451 -31.55 6.62 0.86
CA GLU A 451 -32.31 5.47 1.37
C GLU A 451 -32.05 5.22 2.85
N VAL A 452 -30.78 5.26 3.28
CA VAL A 452 -30.42 5.11 4.70
C VAL A 452 -31.05 6.22 5.54
N ARG A 453 -31.04 7.47 5.06
CA ARG A 453 -31.73 8.58 5.73
C ARG A 453 -33.23 8.35 5.81
N GLN A 454 -33.87 7.85 4.75
CA GLN A 454 -35.31 7.54 4.78
C GLN A 454 -35.62 6.44 5.79
N ARG A 455 -34.87 5.34 5.80
CA ARG A 455 -35.04 4.25 6.79
C ARG A 455 -34.89 4.77 8.21
N HIS A 456 -33.88 5.59 8.48
CA HIS A 456 -33.69 6.21 9.79
C HIS A 456 -34.85 7.17 10.16
N MET A 457 -35.36 7.95 9.20
CA MET A 457 -36.54 8.80 9.43
C MET A 457 -37.79 7.97 9.77
N ASP A 458 -38.00 6.85 9.09
CA ASP A 458 -39.13 5.95 9.34
C ASP A 458 -38.98 5.26 10.70
N GLU A 459 -37.78 4.80 11.07
CA GLU A 459 -37.48 4.27 12.40
C GLU A 459 -37.78 5.30 13.49
N LEU A 460 -37.33 6.56 13.33
CA LEU A 460 -37.65 7.64 14.27
C LEU A 460 -39.16 7.90 14.38
N ARG A 461 -39.88 7.89 13.25
CA ARG A 461 -41.36 8.02 13.26
C ARG A 461 -42.02 6.88 14.02
N THR A 462 -41.57 5.64 13.81
CA THR A 462 -42.10 4.49 14.55
C THR A 462 -41.78 4.58 16.05
N GLN A 463 -40.60 5.07 16.42
CA GLN A 463 -40.21 5.27 17.81
C GLN A 463 -41.04 6.37 18.49
N ILE A 464 -41.28 7.49 17.79
CA ILE A 464 -42.13 8.58 18.29
C ILE A 464 -43.56 8.06 18.50
N ALA A 465 -44.11 7.34 17.52
CA ALA A 465 -45.44 6.75 17.65
C ALA A 465 -45.53 5.75 18.82
N ALA A 466 -44.54 4.87 18.99
CA ALA A 466 -44.49 3.93 20.11
C ALA A 466 -44.41 4.65 21.47
N ASN A 467 -43.61 5.72 21.56
CA ASN A 467 -43.52 6.53 22.78
C ASN A 467 -44.80 7.33 23.06
N GLU A 468 -45.51 7.78 22.03
CA GLU A 468 -46.83 8.42 22.18
C GLU A 468 -47.88 7.42 22.68
N GLU A 469 -47.92 6.21 22.11
CA GLU A 469 -48.80 5.14 22.58
C GLU A 469 -48.49 4.73 24.01
N HIS A 470 -47.21 4.60 24.38
CA HIS A 470 -46.80 4.32 25.75
C HIS A 470 -47.28 5.41 26.72
N ARG A 471 -47.10 6.70 26.38
CA ARG A 471 -47.57 7.81 27.21
C ARG A 471 -49.09 7.83 27.36
N LYS A 472 -49.84 7.51 26.30
CA LYS A 472 -51.30 7.36 26.37
C LYS A 472 -51.68 6.23 27.31
N HIS A 473 -51.04 5.06 27.18
CA HIS A 473 -51.31 3.91 28.04
C HIS A 473 -51.01 4.21 29.51
N GLU A 474 -49.86 4.82 29.82
CA GLU A 474 -49.52 5.25 31.19
C GLU A 474 -50.55 6.24 31.74
N HIS A 475 -51.01 7.19 30.92
CA HIS A 475 -52.05 8.13 31.33
C HIS A 475 -53.38 7.43 31.59
N GLU A 476 -53.79 6.52 30.72
CA GLU A 476 -54.99 5.69 30.90
C GLU A 476 -54.91 4.84 32.17
N GLU A 477 -53.77 4.21 32.44
CA GLU A 477 -53.52 3.46 33.67
C GLU A 477 -53.60 4.35 34.91
N GLN A 478 -53.01 5.55 34.89
CA GLN A 478 -53.12 6.50 36.00
C GLN A 478 -54.57 6.93 36.25
N VAL A 479 -55.33 7.20 35.18
CA VAL A 479 -56.75 7.55 35.28
C VAL A 479 -57.54 6.36 35.82
N GLN A 480 -57.28 5.14 35.35
CA GLN A 480 -57.93 3.92 35.84
C GLN A 480 -57.61 3.64 37.31
N GLN A 481 -56.36 3.83 37.73
CA GLN A 481 -55.94 3.74 39.13
C GLN A 481 -56.66 4.79 39.98
N GLY A 482 -56.81 6.02 39.48
CA GLY A 482 -57.58 7.08 40.13
C GLY A 482 -59.06 6.74 40.27
N ILE A 483 -59.69 6.17 39.23
CA ILE A 483 -61.08 5.71 39.27
C ILE A 483 -61.23 4.55 40.25
N ALA A 484 -60.32 3.58 40.23
CA ALA A 484 -60.32 2.44 41.15
C ALA A 484 -60.15 2.88 42.61
N ALA A 485 -59.29 3.85 42.89
CA ALA A 485 -59.12 4.44 44.21
C ALA A 485 -60.40 5.15 44.69
N ARG A 486 -61.03 5.97 43.83
CA ARG A 486 -62.33 6.61 44.14
C ARG A 486 -63.43 5.58 44.37
N ALA A 487 -63.46 4.50 43.58
CA ALA A 487 -64.42 3.41 43.75
C ALA A 487 -64.22 2.65 45.07
N LYS A 488 -62.97 2.43 45.51
CA LYS A 488 -62.67 1.85 46.83
C LYS A 488 -63.16 2.75 47.96
N ILE A 489 -62.85 4.05 47.90
CA ILE A 489 -63.32 5.04 48.89
C ILE A 489 -64.86 5.08 48.92
N ALA A 490 -65.52 5.07 47.76
CA ALA A 490 -66.97 5.07 47.69
C ALA A 490 -67.60 3.81 48.32
N ARG A 491 -67.00 2.62 48.12
CA ARG A 491 -67.43 1.37 48.77
C ARG A 491 -67.25 1.42 50.28
N GLU A 492 -66.13 1.94 50.75
CA GLU A 492 -65.86 2.13 52.18
C GLU A 492 -66.86 3.11 52.81
N MET A 493 -67.18 4.21 52.13
CA MET A 493 -68.20 5.16 52.58
C MET A 493 -69.59 4.50 52.66
N ALA A 494 -69.98 3.74 51.64
CA ALA A 494 -71.26 3.03 51.65
C ALA A 494 -71.36 2.02 52.80
N LEU A 495 -70.26 1.33 53.12
CA LEU A 495 -70.17 0.40 54.25
C LEU A 495 -70.26 1.12 55.60
N ILE A 496 -69.55 2.24 55.77
CA ILE A 496 -69.63 3.05 57.00
C ILE A 496 -71.07 3.58 57.16
N GLU A 497 -71.71 3.95 56.07
CA GLU A 497 -73.08 4.47 56.08
C GLU A 497 -74.11 3.39 56.42
N SER A 498 -73.93 2.16 55.93
CA SER A 498 -74.78 1.02 56.32
C SER A 498 -74.61 0.67 57.81
N ILE A 499 -73.37 0.64 58.31
CA ILE A 499 -73.07 0.42 59.74
C ILE A 499 -73.68 1.54 60.60
N ARG A 500 -73.61 2.80 60.14
CA ARG A 500 -74.23 3.94 60.84
C ARG A 500 -75.75 3.74 60.94
N GLN A 501 -76.41 3.31 59.87
CA GLN A 501 -77.85 3.04 59.89
C GLN A 501 -78.21 1.88 60.82
N GLU A 502 -77.42 0.80 60.82
CA GLU A 502 -77.60 -0.30 61.77
C GLU A 502 -77.43 0.14 63.22
N LYS A 503 -76.43 0.98 63.51
CA LYS A 503 -76.19 1.52 64.85
C LYS A 503 -77.28 2.49 65.29
N LEU A 504 -77.81 3.32 64.40
CA LEU A 504 -78.98 4.16 64.70
C LEU A 504 -80.22 3.32 65.00
N LYS A 505 -80.45 2.23 64.26
CA LYS A 505 -81.53 1.25 64.53
C LYS A 505 -81.33 0.51 65.86
N GLN A 506 -80.09 0.18 66.23
CA GLN A 506 -79.78 -0.40 67.55
C GLN A 506 -80.09 0.61 68.67
N MET A 507 -79.64 1.87 68.54
CA MET A 507 -79.99 2.93 69.49
C MET A 507 -81.50 3.22 69.55
N GLU A 508 -82.22 2.94 68.45
CA GLU A 508 -83.68 2.92 68.38
C GLU A 508 -84.31 1.83 69.25
N ALA A 509 -83.85 0.59 69.07
CA ALA A 509 -84.29 -0.57 69.86
C ALA A 509 -83.97 -0.42 71.36
N ASP A 510 -82.82 0.18 71.70
CA ASP A 510 -82.37 0.39 73.08
C ASP A 510 -83.10 1.55 73.80
N GLY A 511 -84.05 2.23 73.15
CA GLY A 511 -84.90 3.25 73.77
C GLY A 511 -84.26 4.63 74.01
N ILE A 512 -83.10 4.91 73.40
CA ILE A 512 -82.34 6.17 73.60
C ILE A 512 -83.08 7.40 73.01
N PRO A 513 -83.38 8.49 73.73
CA PRO A 513 -84.11 9.64 73.17
C PRO A 513 -83.49 10.25 71.89
N ALA A 514 -84.33 10.69 70.95
CA ALA A 514 -83.95 11.16 69.61
C ALA A 514 -82.92 12.30 69.60
N LYS A 515 -82.86 13.13 70.66
CA LYS A 515 -81.89 14.22 70.82
C LYS A 515 -80.44 13.72 70.74
N TYR A 516 -80.15 12.54 71.29
CA TYR A 516 -78.80 11.97 71.31
C TYR A 516 -78.46 11.13 70.07
N ARG A 517 -79.48 10.64 69.34
CA ARG A 517 -79.29 9.96 68.04
C ARG A 517 -78.96 10.95 66.91
N ALA A 518 -79.41 12.19 67.03
CA ALA A 518 -79.22 13.24 66.02
C ALA A 518 -77.74 13.57 65.76
N GLU A 519 -76.86 13.42 66.77
CA GLU A 519 -75.42 13.66 66.61
C GLU A 519 -74.75 12.61 65.72
N LEU A 520 -75.06 11.32 65.93
CA LEU A 520 -74.55 10.23 65.09
C LEU A 520 -75.13 10.28 63.67
N ALA A 521 -76.40 10.67 63.53
CA ALA A 521 -77.06 10.84 62.23
C ALA A 521 -76.44 11.99 61.40
N ARG A 522 -76.00 13.07 62.06
CA ARG A 522 -75.39 14.24 61.39
C ARG A 522 -73.86 14.12 61.22
N LYS A 523 -73.23 13.11 61.81
CA LYS A 523 -71.78 12.93 61.74
C LYS A 523 -71.37 12.47 60.34
N ASN A 524 -70.59 13.31 59.65
CA ASN A 524 -70.05 13.04 58.32
C ASN A 524 -68.65 12.43 58.43
N PHE A 525 -68.54 11.12 58.21
CA PHE A 525 -67.28 10.37 58.34
C PHE A 525 -66.30 10.56 57.16
N GLY A 526 -66.69 11.29 56.10
CA GLY A 526 -65.88 11.48 54.88
C GLY A 526 -65.04 12.77 54.84
N LYS A 527 -65.16 13.69 55.80
CA LYS A 527 -64.46 15.00 55.77
C LYS A 527 -63.01 14.97 56.27
N GLU A 528 -62.57 13.89 56.91
CA GLU A 528 -61.26 13.83 57.59
C GLU A 528 -60.16 13.11 56.77
N ARG A 529 -60.47 12.58 55.57
CA ARG A 529 -59.51 11.77 54.77
C ARG A 529 -59.37 12.18 53.29
N LEU A 530 -59.86 13.35 52.91
CA LEU A 530 -59.52 14.03 51.65
C LEU A 530 -58.40 15.03 51.93
#